data_AF-A0A1H0GPX5-F1
#
_entry.id   AF-A0A1H0GPX5-F1
#
_cell.length_a   1.000
_cell.length_b   1.000
_cell.length_c   1.000
_cell.angle_alpha   90.00
_cell.angle_beta   90.00
_cell.angle_gamma   90.00
#
_symmetry.space_group_name_H-M   'P 1'
#
loop_
_entity.id
_entity.type
_entity.pdbx_description
1 polymer ?
#
loop_
_entity_poly.entity_id
_entity_poly.type
_entity_poly.pdbx_seq_one_letter_code
_entity_poly.pdbx_strand_id
1 'polypeptide(L)' 'MTKRSLTMSPEVRAAIAAFLSACQKEARPFATSEALGAVRSIFPDLDISDTDLMDAITSEAFVAGFDVDTPNTVSGE' A
#
# COMPACT_ATOMS: atom_id res chain seq x y z
N MET A 1 -16.01 20.16 5.54
CA MET A 1 -15.68 18.96 4.74
C MET A 1 -14.45 18.32 5.38
N THR A 2 -14.66 17.40 6.32
CA THR A 2 -13.58 16.82 7.13
C THR A 2 -12.83 15.84 6.25
N LYS A 3 -11.74 16.30 5.63
CA LYS A 3 -10.72 15.44 5.04
C LYS A 3 -10.20 14.57 6.18
N ARG A 4 -10.77 13.38 6.37
CA ARG A 4 -10.09 12.31 7.10
C ARG A 4 -8.91 11.94 6.23
N SER A 5 -7.84 12.74 6.33
CA SER A 5 -6.50 12.24 6.14
C SER A 5 -6.38 11.12 7.18
N LEU A 6 -6.75 9.91 6.79
CA LEU A 6 -6.43 8.70 7.52
C LEU A 6 -4.91 8.63 7.43
N THR A 7 -4.27 9.34 8.35
CA THR A 7 -2.82 9.33 8.50
C THR A 7 -2.50 7.93 8.95
N MET A 8 -2.30 7.05 7.97
CA MET A 8 -1.77 5.73 8.24
C MET A 8 -0.55 5.91 9.11
N SER A 9 -0.47 5.10 10.17
CA SER A 9 0.69 5.12 11.04
C SER A 9 1.96 5.03 10.18
N PRO A 10 2.95 5.90 10.39
CA PRO A 10 4.17 5.91 9.57
C PRO A 10 4.89 4.56 9.60
N GLU A 11 4.69 3.78 10.66
CA GLU A 11 5.20 2.42 10.82
C GLU A 11 4.58 1.42 9.82
N VAL A 12 3.27 1.51 9.58
CA VAL A 12 2.56 0.67 8.60
C VAL A 12 3.03 1.01 7.20
N ARG A 13 3.16 2.32 6.91
CA ARG A 13 3.67 2.82 5.65
C ARG A 13 5.10 2.34 5.39
N ALA A 14 5.95 2.36 6.42
CA ALA A 14 7.32 1.84 6.36
C ALA A 14 7.35 0.32 6.14
N ALA A 15 6.46 -0.44 6.78
CA ALA A 15 6.38 -1.89 6.59
C ALA A 15 5.96 -2.25 5.15
N ILE A 16 4.98 -1.53 4.59
CA ILE A 16 4.55 -1.68 3.20
C ILE A 16 5.72 -1.36 2.25
N ALA A 17 6.38 -0.22 2.43
CA ALA A 17 7.53 0.19 1.62
C ALA A 17 8.69 -0.82 1.68
N ALA A 18 8.97 -1.37 2.87
CA ALA A 18 9.99 -2.40 3.05
C ALA A 18 9.60 -3.71 2.33
N PHE A 19 8.33 -4.11 2.42
CA PHE A 19 7.81 -5.29 1.74
C PHE A 19 7.90 -5.15 0.21
N LEU A 20 7.53 -3.97 -0.31
CA LEU A 20 7.63 -3.64 -1.74
C LEU A 20 9.08 -3.66 -2.22
N SER A 21 9.98 -3.02 -1.47
CA SER A 21 11.41 -2.99 -1.80
C SER A 21 12.00 -4.40 -1.81
N ALA A 22 11.58 -5.27 -0.89
CA ALA A 22 11.96 -6.68 -0.90
C ALA A 22 11.42 -7.41 -2.14
N CYS A 23 10.15 -7.21 -2.49
CA CYS A 23 9.55 -7.82 -3.69
C CYS A 23 10.29 -7.41 -4.97
N GLN A 24 10.71 -6.14 -5.09
CA GLN A 24 11.50 -5.69 -6.24
C GLN A 24 12.87 -6.36 -6.32
N LYS A 25 13.57 -6.47 -5.18
CA LYS A 25 14.89 -7.12 -5.11
C LYS A 25 14.83 -8.60 -5.46
N GLU A 26 13.76 -9.27 -5.05
CA GLU A 26 13.55 -10.69 -5.31
C GLU A 26 12.89 -10.97 -6.67
N ALA A 27 12.59 -9.94 -7.46
CA ALA A 27 11.80 -10.03 -8.70
C ALA A 27 10.50 -10.83 -8.52
N ARG A 28 9.90 -10.73 -7.32
CA ARG A 28 8.65 -11.42 -7.01
C ARG A 28 7.47 -10.63 -7.57
N PRO A 29 6.47 -11.32 -8.14
CA PRO A 29 5.21 -10.68 -8.50
C PRO A 29 4.57 -10.12 -7.23
N PHE A 30 4.20 -8.85 -7.28
CA PHE A 30 3.50 -8.19 -6.19
C PHE A 30 1.99 -8.30 -6.39
N ALA A 31 1.29 -8.74 -5.36
CA ALA A 31 -0.16 -8.75 -5.30
C ALA A 31 -0.63 -7.93 -4.09
N THR A 32 -1.43 -6.89 -4.34
CA THR A 32 -2.00 -6.02 -3.30
C THR A 32 -2.72 -6.82 -2.21
N SER A 33 -3.44 -7.88 -2.59
CA SER A 33 -4.13 -8.78 -1.65
C SER A 33 -3.18 -9.55 -0.74
N GLU A 34 -2.01 -9.97 -1.25
CA GLU A 34 -1.00 -10.69 -0.48
C GLU A 34 -0.28 -9.75 0.48
N ALA A 35 0.08 -8.55 0.02
CA ALA A 35 0.62 -7.51 0.88
C ALA A 35 -0.35 -7.12 2.00
N LEU A 36 -1.64 -7.02 1.72
CA LEU A 36 -2.65 -6.75 2.74
C LEU A 36 -2.70 -7.87 3.80
N GLY A 37 -2.69 -9.14 3.36
CA GLY A 37 -2.64 -10.28 4.27
C GLY A 37 -1.39 -10.29 5.14
N ALA A 38 -0.22 -9.99 4.55
CA ALA A 38 1.04 -9.90 5.26
C ALA A 38 1.03 -8.77 6.30
N VAL A 39 0.60 -7.56 5.93
CA VAL A 39 0.54 -6.41 6.85
C VAL A 39 -0.42 -6.69 8.00
N ARG A 40 -1.57 -7.31 7.77
CA ARG A 40 -2.49 -7.73 8.84
C ARG A 40 -1.95 -8.84 9.73
N SER A 41 -1.14 -9.73 9.18
CA SER A 41 -0.47 -10.75 9.98
C SER A 41 0.60 -10.14 10.89
N ILE A 42 1.27 -9.07 10.45
CA ILE A 42 2.30 -8.36 11.23
C ILE A 42 1.65 -7.42 12.25
N PHE A 43 0.57 -6.74 11.86
CA PHE A 43 -0.16 -5.79 12.67
C PHE A 43 -1.63 -6.22 12.80
N PRO A 44 -1.94 -7.21 13.67
CA PRO A 44 -3.32 -7.68 13.86
C PRO A 44 -4.22 -6.63 14.53
N ASP A 45 -3.65 -5.76 15.36
CA ASP A 45 -4.35 -4.64 16.03
C ASP A 45 -4.41 -3.36 15.18
N LEU A 46 -4.14 -3.47 13.88
CA LEU A 46 -4.17 -2.31 13.00
C LEU A 46 -5.61 -1.81 12.81
N ASP A 47 -5.91 -0.67 13.43
CA ASP A 47 -7.19 0.04 13.29
C ASP A 47 -7.27 0.80 11.95
N ILE A 48 -7.21 0.05 10.85
CA ILE A 48 -7.44 0.56 9.51
C ILE A 48 -8.29 -0.43 8.73
N SER A 49 -9.23 0.10 7.94
CA SER A 49 -10.03 -0.73 7.05
C SER A 49 -9.18 -1.32 5.94
N ASP A 50 -9.56 -2.51 5.46
CA ASP A 50 -8.91 -3.23 4.36
C ASP A 50 -8.80 -2.34 3.14
N THR A 51 -9.86 -1.59 2.85
CA THR A 51 -9.95 -0.69 1.70
C THR A 51 -8.90 0.42 1.77
N ASP A 52 -8.75 1.08 2.92
CA ASP A 52 -7.73 2.11 3.13
C ASP A 52 -6.32 1.51 3.08
N LEU A 53 -6.15 0.32 3.64
CA LEU A 53 -4.88 -0.39 3.59
C LEU A 53 -4.51 -0.79 2.16
N MET A 54 -5.46 -1.27 1.37
CA MET A 54 -5.25 -1.59 -0.05
C MET A 54 -4.91 -0.34 -0.86
N ASP A 55 -5.65 0.77 -0.67
CA ASP A 55 -5.40 2.03 -1.35
C ASP A 55 -3.96 2.50 -1.12
N ALA A 56 -3.52 2.47 0.13
CA ALA A 56 -2.18 2.85 0.48
C ALA A 56 -1.10 1.89 0.00
N ILE A 57 -1.33 0.58 0.11
CA ILE A 57 -0.43 -0.44 -0.45
C ILE A 57 -0.26 -0.19 -1.96
N THR A 58 -1.35 0.13 -2.65
CA THR A 58 -1.37 0.43 -4.08
C THR A 58 -0.62 1.72 -4.39
N SER A 59 -0.85 2.79 -3.61
CA SER A 59 -0.17 4.07 -3.74
C SER A 59 1.35 3.92 -3.51
N GLU A 60 1.75 3.16 -2.49
CA GLU A 60 3.16 2.90 -2.20
C GLU A 60 3.80 1.98 -3.24
N ALA A 61 3.05 1.00 -3.77
CA ALA A 61 3.49 0.15 -4.85
C ALA A 61 3.73 0.95 -6.13
N PHE A 62 2.84 1.89 -6.45
CA PHE A 62 3.01 2.83 -7.56
C PHE A 62 4.26 3.70 -7.37
N VAL A 63 4.48 4.24 -6.18
CA VAL A 63 5.70 5.01 -5.85
C VAL A 63 6.97 4.15 -5.98
N ALA A 64 6.89 2.87 -5.60
CA ALA A 64 7.98 1.92 -5.77
C ALA A 64 8.18 1.52 -7.25
N GLY A 65 7.25 1.82 -8.14
CA GLY A 65 7.32 1.46 -9.56
C GLY A 65 6.77 0.07 -9.87
N PHE A 66 5.93 -0.49 -9.00
CA PHE A 66 5.07 -1.61 -9.37
C PHE A 66 3.96 -1.12 -10.30
N ASP A 67 3.74 -1.88 -11.37
CA ASP A 67 2.59 -1.71 -12.26
C ASP A 67 1.34 -2.25 -11.55
N VAL A 68 0.81 -1.43 -10.65
CA VAL A 68 -0.53 -1.60 -10.10
C VAL A 68 -1.44 -0.79 -11.00
N ASP A 69 -2.36 -1.47 -11.68
CA ASP A 69 -3.45 -0.86 -12.45
C ASP A 69 -4.28 0.00 -11.50
N THR A 70 -3.85 1.24 -11.34
CA THR A 70 -4.64 2.29 -10.72
C THR A 70 -5.53 2.82 -11.83
N PRO A 71 -6.87 2.88 -11.67
CA PRO A 71 -7.71 3.54 -12.64
C PRO A 71 -7.27 5.01 -12.72
N ASN A 72 -6.44 5.28 -13.73
CA ASN A 72 -5.87 6.56 -14.09
C ASN A 72 -6.95 7.65 -14.09
N THR A 73 -7.06 8.44 -13.03
CA THR A 73 -7.76 9.73 -13.09
C THR A 73 -6.76 10.79 -13.52
N VAL A 74 -6.68 10.93 -14.84
CA VAL A 74 -6.37 12.13 -15.63
C VAL A 74 -5.21 13.02 -15.18
N SER A 75 -4.16 12.99 -15.99
CA SER A 75 -3.30 14.13 -16.27
C SER A 75 -4.12 15.42 -16.44
N GLY A 76 -3.73 16.46 -15.72
CA GLY A 76 -4.07 17.85 -16.01
C GLY A 76 -2.97 18.70 -15.37
N GLU A 77 -2.41 19.72 -16.00
CA GLU A 77 -2.54 20.34 -17.32
C GLU A 77 -1.23 21.11 -17.54
#